data_AF-A0A7X9CAR2-F1
#
_entry.id   AF-A0A7X9CAR2-F1
#
_cell.length_a   1.000
_cell.length_b   1.000
_cell.length_c   1.000
_cell.angle_alpha   90.00
_cell.angle_beta   90.00
_cell.angle_gamma   90.00
#
_symmetry.space_group_name_H-M   'P 1'
#
loop_
_entity.id
_entity.type
_entity.pdbx_description
1 polymer ?
#
loop_
_entity_poly.entity_id
_entity_poly.type
_entity_poly.pdbx_seq_one_letter_code
_entity_poly.pdbx_strand_id
1 'polypeptide(L)'
;LDLDPASPAFAHDLAGALPFGGRNPLYAVIHESCWADGVATRWSADRMMPAEVREDPTLLGGEHMHRDLFAEDPELEMWAEAADLLAEHEWPQLYDADVLRDCQVPGAAAVYFGDVYVPREHSLATAELLPGLRPWVTSEYEHNGLRASGEGVLDHLLDLAAGRRAA
;
A
#
# COMPACT_ATOMS: atom_id res chain seq x y z
N LEU A 1 0.49 -20.62 13.82
CA LEU A 1 1.83 -21.09 13.39
C LEU A 1 2.57 -21.84 14.53
N ASP A 2 1.87 -22.47 15.49
CA ASP A 2 2.51 -23.14 16.65
C ASP A 2 3.03 -24.57 16.33
N LEU A 3 3.51 -24.77 15.11
CA LEU A 3 4.07 -26.03 14.63
C LEU A 3 5.59 -25.97 14.65
N ASP A 4 6.26 -27.13 14.58
CA ASP A 4 7.71 -27.20 14.38
C ASP A 4 8.09 -26.42 13.10
N PRO A 5 8.95 -25.39 13.16
CA PRO A 5 9.36 -24.61 12.00
C PRO A 5 9.97 -25.43 10.86
N ALA A 6 10.52 -26.62 11.16
CA ALA A 6 11.06 -27.52 10.15
C ALA A 6 9.99 -28.44 9.51
N SER A 7 8.74 -28.39 9.97
CA SER A 7 7.68 -29.28 9.48
C SER A 7 7.06 -28.79 8.16
N PRO A 8 6.64 -29.71 7.27
CA PRO A 8 5.91 -29.34 6.05
C PRO A 8 4.60 -28.59 6.33
N ALA A 9 3.94 -28.88 7.45
CA ALA A 9 2.70 -28.21 7.84
C ALA A 9 2.96 -26.75 8.23
N PHE A 10 4.04 -26.46 8.97
CA PHE A 10 4.45 -25.09 9.25
C PHE A 10 4.77 -24.34 7.96
N ALA A 11 5.56 -24.94 7.05
CA ALA A 11 5.92 -24.30 5.79
C ALA A 11 4.68 -23.96 4.93
N HIS A 12 3.70 -24.88 4.87
CA HIS A 12 2.44 -24.65 4.17
C HIS A 12 1.62 -23.50 4.79
N ASP A 13 1.46 -23.51 6.12
CA ASP A 13 0.71 -22.46 6.83
C ASP A 13 1.42 -21.11 6.77
N LEU A 14 2.75 -21.08 6.81
CA LEU A 14 3.55 -19.87 6.66
C LEU A 14 3.39 -19.28 5.27
N ALA A 15 3.49 -20.10 4.21
CA ALA A 15 3.28 -19.63 2.84
C ALA A 15 1.89 -18.99 2.67
N GLY A 16 0.86 -19.55 3.31
CA GLY A 16 -0.49 -18.97 3.33
C GLY A 16 -0.65 -17.69 4.17
N ALA A 17 0.30 -17.39 5.06
CA ALA A 17 0.30 -16.22 5.92
C ALA A 17 1.17 -15.06 5.38
N LEU A 18 2.05 -15.31 4.42
CA LEU A 18 2.87 -14.29 3.77
C LEU A 18 2.02 -13.42 2.83
N PRO A 19 2.32 -12.11 2.71
CA PRO A 19 1.52 -11.17 1.91
C PRO A 19 1.67 -11.38 0.40
N PHE A 20 2.79 -11.98 -0.02
CA PHE A 20 3.13 -12.27 -1.40
C PHE A 20 3.25 -13.77 -1.58
N GLY A 21 2.57 -14.32 -2.59
CA GLY A 21 2.62 -15.75 -2.90
C GLY A 21 2.00 -16.07 -4.25
N GLY A 22 2.33 -17.23 -4.80
CA GLY A 22 2.00 -17.58 -6.18
C GLY A 22 0.53 -17.94 -6.45
N ARG A 23 -0.30 -18.10 -5.41
CA ARG A 23 -1.76 -18.25 -5.60
C ARG A 23 -2.39 -17.05 -6.29
N ASN A 24 -1.95 -15.83 -5.95
CA ASN A 24 -2.43 -14.58 -6.53
C ASN A 24 -1.22 -13.69 -6.90
N PRO A 25 -0.41 -14.10 -7.90
CA PRO A 25 0.91 -13.53 -8.14
C PRO A 25 0.84 -12.08 -8.63
N LEU A 26 -0.33 -11.66 -9.16
CA LEU A 26 -0.53 -10.30 -9.64
C LEU A 26 -0.19 -9.28 -8.55
N TYR A 27 -0.58 -9.52 -7.29
CA TYR A 27 -0.28 -8.57 -6.22
C TYR A 27 1.22 -8.37 -6.08
N ALA A 28 2.00 -9.45 -6.02
CA ALA A 28 3.46 -9.36 -5.93
C ALA A 28 4.08 -8.70 -7.18
N VAL A 29 3.64 -9.10 -8.38
CA VAL A 29 4.20 -8.67 -9.66
C VAL A 29 3.99 -7.18 -9.94
N ILE A 30 2.83 -6.62 -9.55
CA ILE A 30 2.51 -5.21 -9.80
C ILE A 30 2.60 -4.33 -8.55
N HIS A 31 2.94 -4.90 -7.38
CA HIS A 31 2.83 -4.23 -6.08
C HIS A 31 3.47 -2.84 -6.10
N GLU A 32 4.70 -2.77 -6.62
CA GLU A 32 5.43 -1.50 -6.67
C GLU A 32 4.94 -0.61 -7.83
N SER A 33 4.74 -1.19 -9.01
CA SER A 33 4.42 -0.43 -10.22
C SER A 33 3.02 0.19 -10.20
N CYS A 34 2.09 -0.32 -9.39
CA CYS A 34 0.77 0.29 -9.23
C CYS A 34 0.82 1.64 -8.49
N TRP A 35 1.94 1.99 -7.87
CA TRP A 35 2.20 3.30 -7.24
C TRP A 35 3.05 4.23 -8.11
N ALA A 36 3.48 3.80 -9.29
CA ALA A 36 4.35 4.60 -10.15
C ALA A 36 3.61 5.83 -10.71
N ASP A 37 4.29 6.98 -10.67
CA ASP A 37 3.78 8.24 -11.21
C ASP A 37 4.90 8.98 -11.94
N GLY A 38 4.93 8.86 -13.28
CA GLY A 38 5.87 9.57 -14.13
C GLY A 38 7.32 9.06 -14.10
N VAL A 39 7.56 7.87 -13.55
CA VAL A 39 8.92 7.29 -13.39
C VAL A 39 8.91 5.78 -13.53
N ALA A 40 10.05 5.21 -13.95
CA ALA A 40 10.37 3.80 -13.67
C ALA A 40 10.69 3.59 -12.17
N THR A 41 10.07 2.58 -11.55
CA THR A 41 10.22 2.33 -10.11
C THR A 41 11.59 1.72 -9.78
N ARG A 42 12.09 0.85 -10.66
CA ARG A 42 13.41 0.20 -10.62
C ARG A 42 13.69 -0.58 -9.33
N TRP A 43 12.67 -1.11 -8.66
CA TRP A 43 12.78 -1.68 -7.30
C TRP A 43 13.03 -0.61 -6.23
N SER A 44 12.28 0.50 -6.30
CA SER A 44 12.30 1.59 -5.30
C SER A 44 12.06 1.14 -3.87
N ALA A 45 11.08 0.26 -3.61
CA ALA A 45 10.81 -0.29 -2.28
C ALA A 45 12.05 -1.01 -1.77
N ASP A 46 12.61 -1.93 -2.56
CA ASP A 46 13.84 -2.62 -2.20
C ASP A 46 15.01 -1.64 -1.95
N ARG A 47 15.24 -0.67 -2.84
CA ARG A 47 16.32 0.33 -2.69
C ARG A 47 16.14 1.21 -1.45
N MET A 48 14.90 1.60 -1.14
CA MET A 48 14.56 2.55 -0.07
C MET A 48 14.33 1.89 1.28
N MET A 49 14.37 0.55 1.36
CA MET A 49 14.31 -0.17 2.63
C MET A 49 15.32 0.41 3.65
N PRO A 50 14.88 0.80 4.86
CA PRO A 50 15.77 1.31 5.90
C PRO A 50 16.88 0.31 6.26
N ALA A 51 18.07 0.82 6.56
CA ALA A 51 19.21 -0.03 6.92
C ALA A 51 18.94 -0.83 8.19
N GLU A 52 18.25 -0.21 9.16
CA GLU A 52 17.87 -0.80 10.43
C GLU A 52 16.98 -2.04 10.24
N VAL A 53 16.07 -2.02 9.27
CA VAL A 53 15.22 -3.18 8.95
C VAL A 53 16.01 -4.28 8.26
N ARG A 54 17.01 -3.93 7.42
CA ARG A 54 17.92 -4.92 6.83
C ARG A 54 18.84 -5.56 7.88
N GLU A 55 19.27 -4.79 8.87
CA GLU A 55 20.15 -5.25 9.96
C GLU A 55 19.38 -6.06 11.01
N ASP A 56 18.15 -5.67 11.31
CA ASP A 56 17.24 -6.36 12.21
C ASP A 56 15.92 -6.73 11.50
N PRO A 57 15.82 -7.96 10.94
CA PRO A 57 14.62 -8.41 10.24
C PRO A 57 13.39 -8.53 11.16
N THR A 58 13.56 -8.46 12.49
CA THR A 58 12.43 -8.49 13.44
C THR A 58 11.65 -7.18 13.47
N LEU A 59 12.18 -6.10 12.89
CA LEU A 59 11.48 -4.83 12.74
C LEU A 59 10.34 -4.87 11.71
N LEU A 60 10.32 -5.89 10.85
CA LEU A 60 9.31 -6.14 9.80
C LEU A 60 9.16 -4.95 8.82
N GLY A 61 9.60 -5.13 7.57
CA GLY A 61 9.55 -4.09 6.54
C GLY A 61 8.16 -3.71 6.00
N GLY A 62 7.08 -4.25 6.57
CA GLY A 62 5.72 -4.10 6.02
C GLY A 62 5.61 -4.73 4.62
N GLU A 63 5.01 -4.01 3.68
CA GLU A 63 4.82 -4.46 2.30
C GLU A 63 5.95 -4.02 1.35
N HIS A 64 7.16 -3.78 1.86
CA HIS A 64 8.30 -3.49 0.99
C HIS A 64 8.58 -4.70 0.06
N MET A 65 8.37 -4.49 -1.23
CA MET A 65 8.66 -5.49 -2.26
C MET A 65 10.16 -5.56 -2.53
N HIS A 66 10.74 -6.74 -2.38
CA HIS A 66 12.14 -7.02 -2.71
C HIS A 66 12.24 -7.72 -4.06
N ARG A 67 13.28 -7.39 -4.83
CA ARG A 67 13.54 -8.07 -6.11
C ARG A 67 13.78 -9.56 -5.91
N ASP A 68 14.55 -9.89 -4.88
CA ASP A 68 14.98 -11.26 -4.59
C ASP A 68 13.84 -12.18 -4.16
N LEU A 69 12.68 -11.64 -3.74
CA LEU A 69 11.49 -12.42 -3.41
C LEU A 69 11.09 -13.35 -4.57
N PHE A 70 11.23 -12.89 -5.81
CA PHE A 70 10.91 -13.68 -6.99
C PHE A 70 11.89 -14.84 -7.20
N ALA A 71 13.11 -14.78 -6.67
CA ALA A 71 14.06 -15.89 -6.70
C ALA A 71 13.92 -16.82 -5.49
N GLU A 72 13.42 -16.31 -4.37
CA GLU A 72 13.30 -17.04 -3.10
C GLU A 72 12.03 -17.89 -3.00
N ASP A 73 10.91 -17.43 -3.59
CA ASP A 73 9.65 -18.17 -3.64
C ASP A 73 9.52 -18.92 -4.98
N PRO A 74 9.56 -20.27 -4.98
CA PRO A 74 9.41 -21.06 -6.20
C PRO A 74 8.09 -20.84 -6.93
N GLU A 75 7.03 -20.39 -6.24
CA GLU A 75 5.76 -20.06 -6.88
C GLU A 75 5.79 -18.70 -7.61
N LEU A 76 6.78 -17.86 -7.31
CA LEU A 76 6.97 -16.55 -7.93
C LEU A 76 8.08 -16.54 -8.99
N GLU A 77 8.99 -17.52 -9.01
CA GLU A 77 10.13 -17.61 -9.94
C GLU A 77 9.77 -17.35 -11.41
N MET A 78 8.68 -17.95 -11.89
CA MET A 78 8.22 -17.78 -13.27
C MET A 78 7.83 -16.34 -13.64
N TRP A 79 7.65 -15.46 -12.65
CA TRP A 79 7.26 -14.07 -12.83
C TRP A 79 8.42 -13.07 -12.70
N ALA A 80 9.63 -13.54 -12.35
CA ALA A 80 10.78 -12.67 -12.12
C ALA A 80 11.08 -11.75 -13.33
N GLU A 81 11.10 -12.30 -14.55
CA GLU A 81 11.33 -11.52 -15.77
C GLU A 81 10.24 -10.46 -15.99
N ALA A 82 8.98 -10.82 -15.74
CA ALA A 82 7.87 -9.88 -15.89
C ALA A 82 7.94 -8.74 -14.87
N ALA A 83 8.29 -9.05 -13.61
CA ALA A 83 8.47 -8.05 -12.57
C ALA A 83 9.64 -7.10 -12.89
N ASP A 84 10.76 -7.63 -13.40
CA ASP A 84 11.90 -6.81 -13.85
C ASP A 84 11.52 -5.86 -15.01
N LEU A 85 10.76 -6.36 -15.99
CA LEU A 85 10.26 -5.53 -17.09
C LEU A 85 9.34 -4.40 -16.60
N LEU A 86 8.50 -4.67 -15.62
CA LEU A 86 7.61 -3.65 -15.02
C LEU A 86 8.38 -2.63 -14.19
N ALA A 87 9.43 -3.06 -13.47
CA ALA A 87 10.27 -2.17 -12.67
C ALA A 87 11.06 -1.19 -13.56
N GLU A 88 11.50 -1.61 -14.74
CA GLU A 88 12.21 -0.75 -15.70
C GLU A 88 11.28 0.04 -16.63
N HIS A 89 9.97 -0.24 -16.61
CA HIS A 89 9.02 0.47 -17.45
C HIS A 89 8.89 1.93 -17.03
N GLU A 90 9.06 2.86 -17.97
CA GLU A 90 8.81 4.29 -17.72
C GLU A 90 7.30 4.55 -17.70
N TRP A 91 6.73 4.63 -16.50
CA TRP A 91 5.30 4.86 -16.31
C TRP A 91 4.91 6.31 -16.62
N PRO A 92 3.71 6.54 -17.19
CA PRO A 92 3.21 7.89 -17.40
C PRO A 92 2.92 8.57 -16.07
N GLN A 93 2.87 9.89 -16.09
CA GLN A 93 2.34 10.65 -14.96
C GLN A 93 0.82 10.40 -14.86
N LEU A 94 0.36 9.92 -13.72
CA LEU A 94 -1.04 9.62 -13.40
C LEU A 94 -1.79 10.85 -12.90
N TYR A 95 -1.12 11.70 -12.10
CA TYR A 95 -1.77 12.80 -11.40
C TYR A 95 -1.24 14.17 -11.87
N ASP A 96 -2.14 15.04 -12.30
CA ASP A 96 -1.83 16.44 -12.63
C ASP A 96 -2.35 17.35 -11.51
N ALA A 97 -1.43 18.01 -10.80
CA ALA A 97 -1.77 18.87 -9.67
C ALA A 97 -2.62 20.08 -10.03
N ASP A 98 -2.49 20.63 -11.23
CA ASP A 98 -3.30 21.75 -11.68
C ASP A 98 -4.73 21.29 -11.98
N VAL A 99 -4.87 20.11 -12.59
CA VAL A 99 -6.19 19.47 -12.79
C VAL A 99 -6.86 19.12 -11.45
N LEU A 100 -6.09 18.64 -10.46
CA LEU A 100 -6.62 18.36 -9.12
C LEU A 100 -7.16 19.64 -8.44
N ARG A 101 -6.45 20.78 -8.57
CA ARG A 101 -6.90 22.07 -8.02
C ARG A 101 -8.19 22.59 -8.62
N ASP A 102 -8.44 22.25 -9.89
CA ASP A 102 -9.67 22.62 -10.59
C ASP A 102 -10.85 21.68 -10.28
N CYS A 103 -10.62 20.60 -9.50
CA CYS A 103 -11.67 19.66 -9.14
C CYS A 103 -12.71 20.29 -8.19
N GLN A 104 -13.96 20.36 -8.63
CA GLN A 104 -15.08 20.92 -7.86
C GLN A 104 -15.99 19.84 -7.23
N VAL A 105 -15.69 18.56 -7.44
CA VAL A 105 -16.51 17.47 -6.89
C VAL A 105 -16.29 17.41 -5.38
N PRO A 106 -17.35 17.54 -4.55
CA PRO A 106 -17.21 17.40 -3.11
C PRO A 106 -16.85 15.95 -2.76
N GLY A 107 -15.95 15.79 -1.77
CA GLY A 107 -15.52 14.48 -1.32
C GLY A 107 -15.14 14.48 0.15
N ALA A 108 -14.93 13.28 0.69
CA ALA A 108 -14.37 13.05 2.01
C ALA A 108 -13.25 12.02 1.91
N ALA A 109 -12.23 12.16 2.75
CA ALA A 109 -11.13 11.20 2.84
C ALA A 109 -10.86 10.84 4.29
N ALA A 110 -10.77 9.54 4.58
CA ALA A 110 -10.25 9.09 5.86
C ALA A 110 -8.73 9.20 5.82
N VAL A 111 -8.15 9.82 6.84
CA VAL A 111 -6.70 9.91 7.02
C VAL A 111 -6.39 9.31 8.38
N TYR A 112 -5.85 8.10 8.39
CA TYR A 112 -5.48 7.44 9.63
C TYR A 112 -4.19 8.06 10.17
N PHE A 113 -4.23 8.54 11.41
CA PHE A 113 -3.16 9.32 12.00
C PHE A 113 -1.88 8.49 12.15
N GLY A 114 -2.02 7.20 12.50
CA GLY A 114 -0.93 6.26 12.74
C GLY A 114 -0.61 5.34 11.57
N ASP A 115 -1.13 5.62 10.36
CA ASP A 115 -0.98 4.73 9.21
C ASP A 115 0.49 4.42 8.91
N VAL A 116 0.85 3.15 9.01
CA VAL A 116 2.23 2.66 8.81
C VAL A 116 2.62 2.57 7.32
N TYR A 117 1.66 2.67 6.40
CA TYR A 117 1.88 2.57 4.95
C TYR A 117 1.78 3.91 4.24
N VAL A 118 0.85 4.78 4.68
CA VAL A 118 0.62 6.08 4.04
C VAL A 118 0.82 7.21 5.05
N PRO A 119 1.99 7.85 5.08
CA PRO A 119 2.24 8.96 6.01
C PRO A 119 1.20 10.07 5.84
N ARG A 120 0.61 10.47 6.97
CA ARG A 120 -0.48 11.46 7.05
C ARG A 120 -0.15 12.74 6.28
N GLU A 121 1.09 13.23 6.35
CA GLU A 121 1.54 14.42 5.64
C GLU A 121 1.34 14.34 4.13
N HIS A 122 1.55 13.16 3.52
CA HIS A 122 1.31 12.96 2.09
C HIS A 122 -0.20 12.96 1.78
N SER A 123 -1.01 12.34 2.62
CA SER A 123 -2.48 12.41 2.47
C SER A 123 -3.00 13.84 2.57
N LEU A 124 -2.49 14.61 3.54
CA LEU A 124 -2.90 16.01 3.73
C LEU A 124 -2.40 16.92 2.61
N ALA A 125 -1.18 16.72 2.11
CA ALA A 125 -0.68 17.46 0.95
C ALA A 125 -1.57 17.24 -0.29
N THR A 126 -2.04 16.01 -0.52
CA THR A 126 -3.02 15.73 -1.58
C THR A 126 -4.38 16.38 -1.31
N ALA A 127 -4.84 16.37 -0.05
CA ALA A 127 -6.11 17.01 0.32
C ALA A 127 -6.08 18.53 0.11
N GLU A 128 -4.94 19.19 0.34
CA GLU A 128 -4.75 20.62 0.08
C GLU A 128 -4.87 20.98 -1.41
N LEU A 129 -4.59 20.04 -2.31
CA LEU A 129 -4.81 20.23 -3.75
C LEU A 129 -6.29 20.16 -4.15
N LEU A 130 -7.17 19.62 -3.31
CA LEU A 130 -8.56 19.31 -3.66
C LEU A 130 -9.52 20.17 -2.83
N PRO A 131 -9.99 21.33 -3.32
CA PRO A 131 -10.76 22.29 -2.52
C PRO A 131 -12.13 21.74 -2.05
N GLY A 132 -12.68 20.76 -2.76
CA GLY A 132 -13.91 20.07 -2.38
C GLY A 132 -13.74 18.91 -1.39
N LEU A 133 -12.50 18.51 -1.08
CA LEU A 133 -12.21 17.36 -0.23
C LEU A 133 -12.20 17.73 1.25
N ARG A 134 -12.88 16.92 2.07
CA ARG A 134 -12.94 17.05 3.52
C ARG A 134 -12.18 15.90 4.18
N PRO A 135 -10.96 16.13 4.67
CA PRO A 135 -10.22 15.09 5.39
C PRO A 135 -10.81 14.89 6.78
N TRP A 136 -11.05 13.64 7.15
CA TRP A 136 -11.28 13.21 8.53
C TRP A 136 -10.01 12.54 9.04
N VAL A 137 -9.25 13.27 9.85
CA VAL A 137 -8.02 12.76 10.48
C VAL A 137 -8.38 12.06 11.78
N THR A 138 -8.07 10.78 11.91
CA THR A 138 -8.47 9.97 13.07
C THR A 138 -7.40 9.00 13.53
N SER A 139 -7.30 8.80 14.84
CA SER A 139 -6.47 7.75 15.46
C SER A 139 -7.31 6.57 15.95
N GLU A 140 -8.59 6.49 15.59
CA GLU A 140 -9.49 5.40 15.99
C GLU A 140 -9.19 4.09 15.23
N TYR A 141 -8.52 4.20 14.08
CA TYR A 141 -8.24 3.11 13.17
C TYR A 141 -6.83 3.23 12.58
N GLU A 142 -6.31 2.09 12.13
CA GLU A 142 -5.09 1.98 11.33
C GLU A 142 -5.42 1.81 9.84
N HIS A 143 -4.43 1.51 9.02
CA HIS A 143 -4.55 1.31 7.56
C HIS A 143 -5.74 0.42 7.13
N ASN A 144 -6.10 -0.59 7.94
CA ASN A 144 -7.23 -1.48 7.68
C ASN A 144 -8.60 -0.94 8.16
N GLY A 145 -8.70 0.34 8.49
CA GLY A 145 -9.86 0.95 9.17
C GLY A 145 -11.18 0.75 8.44
N LEU A 146 -11.19 0.76 7.11
CA LEU A 146 -12.39 0.46 6.33
C LEU A 146 -12.96 -0.93 6.66
N ARG A 147 -12.10 -1.94 6.81
CA ARG A 147 -12.52 -3.30 7.18
C ARG A 147 -12.79 -3.42 8.68
N ALA A 148 -11.93 -2.82 9.50
CA ALA A 148 -12.00 -2.93 10.96
C ALA A 148 -13.24 -2.24 11.56
N SER A 149 -13.74 -1.18 10.93
CA SER A 149 -14.90 -0.42 11.39
C SER A 149 -16.25 -1.02 11.00
N GLY A 150 -16.28 -2.06 10.15
CA GLY A 150 -17.51 -2.51 9.51
C GLY A 150 -18.06 -1.43 8.57
N GLU A 151 -19.17 -0.79 8.96
CA GLU A 151 -19.78 0.31 8.19
C GLU A 151 -19.31 1.69 8.68
N GLY A 152 -18.66 1.78 9.84
CA GLY A 152 -18.40 3.05 10.54
C GLY A 152 -17.57 4.06 9.75
N VAL A 153 -16.47 3.65 9.14
CA VAL A 153 -15.65 4.55 8.31
C VAL A 153 -16.42 5.00 7.07
N LEU A 154 -17.13 4.08 6.40
CA LEU A 154 -17.85 4.40 5.17
C LEU A 154 -19.01 5.38 5.45
N ASP A 155 -19.82 5.12 6.47
CA ASP A 155 -20.91 6.00 6.87
C ASP A 155 -20.41 7.39 7.25
N HIS A 156 -19.29 7.45 7.99
CA HIS A 156 -18.65 8.72 8.34
C HIS A 156 -18.29 9.52 7.08
N LEU A 157 -17.61 8.90 6.11
CA LEU A 157 -17.19 9.57 4.88
C LEU A 157 -18.39 10.01 4.03
N LEU A 158 -19.45 9.20 3.94
CA LEU A 158 -20.67 9.56 3.21
C LEU A 158 -21.41 10.74 3.86
N ASP A 159 -21.50 10.77 5.19
CA ASP A 159 -22.09 11.90 5.92
C ASP A 159 -21.25 13.17 5.78
N LEU A 160 -19.92 13.04 5.83
CA LEU A 160 -18.99 14.15 5.70
C LEU A 160 -19.03 14.76 4.29
N ALA A 161 -19.02 13.92 3.25
CA ALA A 161 -19.14 14.33 1.85
C ALA A 161 -20.50 14.99 1.56
N ALA A 162 -21.58 14.51 2.19
CA ALA A 162 -22.91 15.10 2.06
C ALA A 162 -23.14 16.33 2.95
N GLY A 163 -22.16 16.72 3.79
CA GLY A 163 -22.29 17.83 4.74
C GLY A 163 -23.30 17.60 5.86
N ARG A 164 -23.67 16.34 6.14
CA ARG A 164 -24.47 15.94 7.31
C ARG A 164 -23.64 15.86 8.58
N ARG A 165 -22.32 15.82 8.43
CA ARG A 165 -21.32 15.79 9.50
C ARG A 165 -20.29 16.90 9.28
N ALA A 166 -19.81 17.49 10.38
CA ALA A 166 -18.69 18.42 10.36
C ALA A 166 -17.37 17.64 10.21
N ALA A 167 -16.42 18.22 9.47
CA ALA A 167 -15.04 17.71 9.39
C ALA A 167 -14.33 17.82 10.74
#